data_AF-A0A1C3P3X0-F1
#
_entry.id   AF-A0A1C3P3X0-F1
#
_cell.length_a   1.000
_cell.length_b   1.000
_cell.length_c   1.000
_cell.angle_alpha   90.00
_cell.angle_beta   90.00
_cell.angle_gamma   90.00
#
_symmetry.space_group_name_H-M   'P 1'
#
loop_
_entity.id
_entity.type
_entity.pdbx_description
1 polymer ?
#
loop_
_entity_poly.entity_id
_entity_poly.type
_entity_poly.pdbx_seq_one_letter_code
_entity_poly.pdbx_strand_id
1 'polypeptide(L)'
;MGRHSSDLALQTADAVLVRDDLTTLPTVIALSRHARRIVTANLAIAATFITALVAWDLFGHLPLPLGVAGHEGSTLIVALNGLRLLHPRAWRTPQTHPVSGSSGRM
;
A
#
# COMPACT_ATOMS: atom_id res chain seq x y z
N MET A 1 -22.84 19.81 -23.26
CA MET A 1 -23.49 18.88 -22.31
C MET A 1 -22.54 17.99 -21.47
N GLY A 2 -21.22 17.91 -21.70
CA GLY A 2 -20.35 16.96 -20.97
C GLY A 2 -19.92 17.35 -19.54
N ARG A 3 -19.91 18.65 -19.18
CA ARG A 3 -19.37 19.12 -17.88
C ARG A 3 -20.12 18.56 -16.66
N HIS A 4 -21.46 18.49 -16.71
CA HIS A 4 -22.26 17.96 -15.60
C HIS A 4 -22.09 16.45 -15.41
N SER A 5 -21.98 15.67 -16.49
CA SER A 5 -21.80 14.21 -16.40
C SER A 5 -20.40 13.83 -15.92
N SER A 6 -19.37 14.57 -16.35
CA SER A 6 -18.01 14.35 -15.87
C SER A 6 -17.85 14.78 -14.40
N ASP A 7 -18.47 15.87 -13.97
CA ASP A 7 -18.44 16.34 -12.57
C ASP A 7 -19.12 15.33 -11.63
N LEU A 8 -20.26 14.77 -12.05
CA LEU A 8 -20.97 13.74 -11.28
C LEU A 8 -20.18 12.41 -11.22
N ALA A 9 -19.48 12.05 -12.30
CA ALA A 9 -18.59 10.89 -12.32
C ALA A 9 -17.37 11.10 -11.41
N LEU A 10 -16.81 12.31 -11.36
CA LEU A 10 -15.68 12.64 -10.47
C LEU A 10 -16.09 12.65 -8.98
N GLN A 11 -17.30 13.11 -8.66
CA GLN A 11 -17.82 13.13 -7.28
C GLN A 11 -18.08 11.72 -6.71
N THR A 12 -18.35 10.75 -7.57
CA THR A 12 -18.69 9.37 -7.17
C THR A 12 -17.54 8.39 -7.30
N ALA A 13 -16.44 8.80 -7.93
CA ALA A 13 -15.28 7.94 -8.14
C ALA A 13 -14.43 7.82 -6.87
N ASP A 14 -14.12 6.60 -6.45
CA ASP A 14 -13.14 6.33 -5.38
C ASP A 14 -11.69 6.60 -5.83
N ALA A 15 -11.45 6.64 -7.15
CA ALA A 15 -10.16 6.93 -7.75
C ALA A 15 -10.33 7.55 -9.15
N VAL A 16 -9.48 8.53 -9.47
CA VAL A 16 -9.50 9.24 -10.76
C VAL A 16 -8.12 9.14 -11.40
N LEU A 17 -8.08 8.81 -12.70
CA LEU A 17 -6.86 8.89 -13.49
C LEU A 17 -6.65 10.35 -13.94
N VAL A 18 -5.53 10.94 -13.54
CA VAL A 18 -5.16 12.32 -13.94
C VAL A 18 -4.71 12.39 -15.41
N ARG A 19 -4.31 11.25 -15.98
CA ARG A 19 -3.90 11.12 -17.39
C ARG A 19 -4.83 10.14 -18.09
N ASP A 20 -5.11 10.38 -19.36
CA ASP A 20 -5.91 9.50 -20.22
C ASP A 20 -5.13 8.23 -20.64
N ASP A 21 -4.49 7.57 -19.69
CA ASP A 21 -3.67 6.38 -19.92
C ASP A 21 -4.13 5.22 -19.03
N LEU A 22 -5.02 4.40 -19.59
CA LEU A 22 -5.56 3.20 -18.95
C LEU A 22 -4.48 2.11 -18.76
N THR A 23 -3.32 2.20 -19.41
CA THR A 23 -2.23 1.22 -19.22
C THR A 23 -1.62 1.30 -17.82
N THR A 24 -1.92 2.35 -17.06
CA THR A 24 -1.51 2.52 -15.65
C THR A 24 -2.38 1.76 -14.65
N LEU A 25 -3.60 1.36 -15.01
CA LEU A 25 -4.53 0.67 -14.12
C LEU A 25 -3.97 -0.63 -13.52
N PRO A 26 -3.35 -1.55 -14.30
CA PRO A 26 -2.76 -2.77 -13.76
C PRO A 26 -1.68 -2.49 -12.71
N THR A 27 -0.88 -1.43 -12.92
CA THR A 27 0.18 -1.00 -12.01
C THR A 27 -0.40 -0.51 -10.68
N VAL A 28 -1.45 0.31 -10.73
CA VAL A 28 -2.14 0.80 -9.52
C VAL A 28 -2.77 -0.35 -8.73
N ILE A 29 -3.41 -1.32 -9.40
CA ILE A 29 -3.99 -2.50 -8.76
C ILE A 29 -2.89 -3.35 -8.10
N ALA A 30 -1.75 -3.56 -8.78
CA ALA A 30 -0.63 -4.30 -8.23
C ALA A 30 -0.05 -3.61 -6.97
N LEU A 31 0.09 -2.28 -7.00
CA LEU A 31 0.52 -1.48 -5.85
C LEU A 31 -0.48 -1.59 -4.69
N SER A 32 -1.78 -1.47 -4.95
CA SER A 32 -2.82 -1.62 -3.92
C SER A 32 -2.77 -2.99 -3.23
N ARG A 33 -2.59 -4.07 -4.01
CA ARG A 33 -2.43 -5.43 -3.44
C ARG A 33 -1.17 -5.56 -2.59
N HIS A 34 -0.07 -4.92 -3.00
CA HIS A 34 1.17 -4.90 -2.23
C HIS A 34 1.01 -4.10 -0.92
N ALA A 35 0.41 -2.91 -1.00
CA ALA A 35 0.08 -2.08 0.16
C ALA A 35 -0.77 -2.86 1.17
N ARG A 36 -1.82 -3.55 0.70
CA ARG A 36 -2.69 -4.36 1.56
C ARG A 36 -1.92 -5.46 2.29
N ARG A 37 -0.96 -6.13 1.65
CA ARG A 37 -0.11 -7.13 2.30
C ARG A 37 0.74 -6.52 3.42
N ILE A 38 1.32 -5.33 3.21
CA ILE A 38 2.10 -4.62 4.23
C ILE A 38 1.20 -4.19 5.40
N VAL A 39 0.01 -3.65 5.13
CA VAL A 39 -0.97 -3.27 6.16
C VAL A 39 -1.37 -4.47 7.01
N THR A 40 -1.68 -5.61 6.39
CA THR A 40 -2.01 -6.84 7.14
C THR A 40 -0.84 -7.32 8.00
N ALA A 41 0.40 -7.23 7.51
CA ALA A 41 1.58 -7.57 8.30
C ALA A 41 1.78 -6.61 9.49
N ASN A 42 1.62 -5.29 9.27
CA ASN A 42 1.69 -4.28 10.32
C ASN A 42 0.66 -4.53 11.43
N LEU A 43 -0.57 -4.84 11.04
CA LEU A 43 -1.64 -5.15 11.98
C LEU A 43 -1.33 -6.40 12.80
N ALA A 44 -0.78 -7.45 12.17
CA ALA A 44 -0.37 -8.67 12.86
C ALA A 44 0.77 -8.41 13.86
N ILE A 45 1.78 -7.61 13.47
CA ILE A 45 2.89 -7.22 14.36
C ILE A 45 2.36 -6.43 15.55
N ALA A 46 1.55 -5.40 15.31
CA ALA A 46 0.98 -4.56 16.37
C ALA A 46 0.12 -5.39 17.33
N ALA A 47 -0.77 -6.24 16.81
CA ALA A 47 -1.59 -7.14 17.62
C ALA A 47 -0.74 -8.09 18.47
N THR A 48 0.37 -8.61 17.91
CA THR A 48 1.29 -9.48 18.64
C THR A 48 1.94 -8.75 19.82
N PHE A 49 2.46 -7.54 19.62
CA PHE A 49 3.05 -6.76 20.71
C PHE A 49 2.03 -6.41 21.80
N ILE A 50 0.84 -5.93 21.40
CA ILE A 50 -0.22 -5.59 22.35
C ILE A 50 -0.62 -6.81 23.17
N THR A 51 -0.93 -7.93 22.51
CA THR A 51 -1.35 -9.16 23.20
C THR A 51 -0.27 -9.73 24.10
N ALA A 52 1.01 -9.69 23.67
CA ALA A 52 2.12 -10.14 24.49
C ALA A 52 2.33 -9.26 25.74
N LEU A 53 2.27 -7.93 25.60
CA LEU A 53 2.41 -7.00 26.73
C LEU A 53 1.24 -7.15 27.71
N VAL A 54 0.01 -7.24 27.21
CA VAL A 54 -1.19 -7.48 28.03
C VAL A 54 -1.11 -8.82 28.77
N ALA A 55 -0.69 -9.89 28.09
CA ALA A 55 -0.54 -11.19 28.73
C ALA A 55 0.54 -11.16 29.81
N TRP A 56 1.69 -10.52 29.55
CA TRP A 56 2.75 -10.37 30.54
C TRP A 56 2.27 -9.60 31.78
N ASP A 57 1.56 -8.49 31.58
CA ASP A 57 1.00 -7.68 32.66
C ASP A 57 -0.01 -8.47 33.51
N LEU A 58 -0.83 -9.32 32.87
CA LEU A 58 -1.85 -10.11 33.54
C LEU A 58 -1.27 -11.28 34.36
N PHE A 59 -0.26 -11.98 33.83
CA PHE A 59 0.32 -13.18 34.47
C PHE A 59 1.58 -12.91 35.29
N GLY A 60 2.16 -11.72 35.17
CA GLY A 60 3.43 -11.35 35.78
C GLY A 60 3.41 -9.96 36.38
N HIS A 61 4.59 -9.36 36.52
CA HIS A 61 4.73 -7.95 36.83
C HIS A 61 5.50 -7.32 35.67
N LEU A 62 4.85 -6.43 34.92
CA LEU A 62 5.49 -5.66 33.87
C LEU A 62 5.93 -4.31 34.43
N PRO A 63 7.24 -4.04 34.57
CA PRO A 63 7.70 -2.72 34.98
C PRO A 63 7.24 -1.67 33.95
N LEU A 64 6.67 -0.56 34.42
CA LEU A 64 6.19 0.53 33.56
C LEU A 64 7.19 0.96 32.47
N PRO A 65 8.50 1.12 32.75
CA PRO A 65 9.45 1.50 31.70
C PRO A 65 9.56 0.48 30.57
N LEU A 66 9.46 -0.82 30.89
CA LEU A 66 9.48 -1.89 29.88
C LEU A 66 8.20 -1.92 29.06
N GLY A 67 7.04 -1.66 29.69
CA GLY A 67 5.77 -1.55 28.99
C GLY A 67 5.77 -0.42 27.96
N VAL A 68 6.23 0.77 28.35
CA VAL A 68 6.36 1.92 27.44
C VAL A 68 7.38 1.63 26.34
N ALA A 69 8.55 1.09 26.68
CA ALA A 69 9.56 0.75 25.68
C ALA A 69 9.07 -0.30 24.68
N GLY A 70 8.28 -1.29 25.12
CA GLY A 70 7.67 -2.29 24.24
C GLY A 70 6.60 -1.68 23.33
N HIS A 71 5.74 -0.82 23.86
CA HIS A 71 4.70 -0.14 23.10
C HIS A 71 5.32 0.78 22.03
N GLU A 72 6.17 1.71 22.43
CA GLU A 72 6.82 2.68 21.53
C GLU A 72 7.85 2.01 20.60
N GLY A 73 8.51 0.94 21.07
CA GLY A 73 9.37 0.13 20.21
C GLY A 73 8.59 -0.53 19.07
N SER A 74 7.38 -1.03 19.37
CA SER A 74 6.52 -1.66 18.36
C SER A 74 6.02 -0.68 17.30
N THR A 75 5.76 0.58 17.68
CA THR A 75 5.35 1.63 16.72
C THR A 75 6.47 1.93 15.74
N LEU A 76 7.72 2.01 16.21
CA LEU A 76 8.90 2.16 15.35
C LEU A 76 9.07 0.99 14.37
N ILE A 77 8.90 -0.25 14.82
CA ILE A 77 9.00 -1.44 13.96
C ILE A 77 7.94 -1.40 12.85
N VAL A 78 6.69 -1.09 13.21
CA VAL A 78 5.57 -0.98 12.26
C VAL A 78 5.79 0.16 11.26
N ALA A 79 6.30 1.30 11.72
CA ALA A 79 6.63 2.44 10.87
C ALA A 79 7.71 2.07 9.85
N LEU A 80 8.81 1.45 10.29
CA LEU A 80 9.88 0.98 9.41
C LEU A 80 9.39 -0.04 8.38
N ASN A 81 8.50 -0.96 8.75
CA ASN A 81 7.90 -1.88 7.79
C ASN A 81 6.98 -1.16 6.79
N GLY A 82 6.28 -0.11 7.22
CA GLY A 82 5.49 0.77 6.37
C GLY A 82 6.33 1.49 5.30
N LEU A 83 7.57 1.89 5.62
CA LEU A 83 8.47 2.54 4.66
C LEU A 83 8.81 1.65 3.45
N ARG A 84 8.65 0.32 3.53
CA ARG A 84 8.84 -0.57 2.37
C ARG A 84 7.91 -0.24 1.20
N LEU A 85 6.74 0.34 1.48
CA LEU A 85 5.79 0.74 0.44
C LEU A 85 6.27 1.95 -0.37
N LEU A 86 7.17 2.77 0.20
CA LEU A 86 7.76 3.94 -0.48
C LEU A 86 8.82 3.55 -1.52
N HIS A 87 9.17 2.26 -1.63
CA HIS A 87 10.18 1.83 -2.57
C HIS A 87 9.72 2.09 -4.01
N PRO A 88 10.45 2.88 -4.84
CA PRO A 88 10.02 3.33 -6.19
C PRO A 88 9.83 2.24 -7.25
N ARG A 89 9.94 0.95 -6.89
CA ARG A 89 9.92 -0.18 -7.82
C ARG A 89 8.53 -0.45 -8.42
N ALA A 90 7.48 0.16 -7.87
CA ALA A 90 6.10 -0.07 -8.27
C ALA A 90 5.68 0.66 -9.55
N TRP A 91 6.35 1.74 -9.95
CA TRP A 91 5.96 2.57 -11.11
C TRP A 91 6.55 2.11 -12.46
N ARG A 92 6.76 0.81 -12.68
CA ARG A 92 7.25 0.33 -13.97
C ARG A 92 6.12 0.34 -15.02
N THR A 93 6.14 1.34 -15.89
CA THR A 93 5.30 1.38 -17.10
C THR A 93 5.58 0.12 -17.94
N PRO A 94 4.56 -0.68 -18.28
CA PRO A 94 4.72 -1.80 -19.19
C PRO A 94 5.32 -1.30 -20.51
N GLN A 95 6.46 -1.86 -20.92
CA GLN A 95 7.04 -1.55 -22.23
C GLN A 95 6.11 -2.14 -23.29
N THR A 96 5.36 -1.28 -23.98
CA THR A 96 4.62 -1.67 -25.17
C THR A 96 5.62 -2.00 -26.27
N HIS A 97 5.79 -3.28 -26.58
CA HIS A 97 6.58 -3.72 -27.72
C HIS A 97 6.02 -3.08 -28.99
N PRO A 98 6.81 -2.30 -29.76
CA PRO A 98 6.36 -1.80 -31.04
C PRO A 98 6.16 -2.99 -31.98
N VAL A 99 4.95 -3.16 -32.49
CA VAL A 99 4.66 -4.11 -33.57
C VAL A 99 5.49 -3.66 -34.77
N SER A 100 6.59 -4.36 -35.06
CA SER A 100 7.37 -4.12 -36.27
C SER A 100 6.47 -4.38 -37.47
N GLY A 101 6.08 -3.32 -38.16
CA GLY A 101 5.32 -3.41 -39.39
C GLY A 101 6.07 -4.24 -40.41
N SER A 102 5.43 -5.30 -40.90
CA SER A 102 5.84 -6.00 -42.11
C SER A 102 5.54 -5.07 -43.30
N SER A 103 6.46 -4.14 -43.55
CA SER A 103 6.57 -3.48 -44.84
C SER A 103 7.50 -4.32 -45.71
N GLY A 104 7.04 -4.65 -46.91
CA GLY A 104 7.92 -4.97 -48.02
C GLY A 104 8.04 -6.44 -48.37
N ARG A 105 7.12 -6.90 -49.23
CA ARG A 105 7.34 -7.75 -50.41
C ARG A 105 6.02 -7.71 -51.18
N MET A 106 5.94 -6.78 -52.13
CA MET A 106 6.12 -7.04 -53.57
C MET A 106 5.01 -7.93 -54.11
#